data_AF-A0A2J7ZGD5-F1
#
_entry.id   AF-A0A2J7ZGD5-F1
#
_cell.length_a   1.000
_cell.length_b   1.000
_cell.length_c   1.000
_cell.angle_alpha   90.00
_cell.angle_beta   90.00
_cell.angle_gamma   90.00
#
_symmetry.space_group_name_H-M   'P 1'
#
loop_
_entity.id
_entity.type
_entity.pdbx_description
1 polymer ?
#
loop_
_entity_poly.entity_id
_entity_poly.type
_entity_poly.pdbx_seq_one_letter_code
_entity_poly.pdbx_strand_id
1 'polypeptide(L)'
;MADPPPQRDAFTNYGYAFQAPSWRQVFSEGNHIVLTRIFRQSDESFASVLNSIRLGEEGVKQITARLVAECSREVTCAEGIKPTQIFARNADVDRINMAELAALPGDAVQFRSVDEYAFKAGVEESKTQKDFLRDCIAAHDISLKEGAQVMLLKNLDPMGGLVNGSRGVVTGYVHASLALAAACAFLTPTQLAEATSVLAKGPPGFKVPVVRFVSGKEFGILPAIFRHDVPGVVECKRTQIPLKLAWTITIHKSQGLTLEAAQVSLVGMFAPGQAYVALSRARSKEGLEIVGWDNKIVPVNKVVAAFYGLGPPPLVREGWVTFCKWRWGSEEELTAEQMMNAGSGICVRL
;
A
#
# COMPACT_ATOMS: atom_id res chain seq x y z
N MET A 1 -10.11 12.77 -43.27
CA MET A 1 -8.94 12.02 -42.76
C MET A 1 -9.33 11.52 -41.39
N ALA A 2 -9.48 10.21 -41.22
CA ALA A 2 -9.76 9.62 -39.92
C ALA A 2 -8.48 9.70 -39.07
N ASP A 3 -8.61 10.08 -37.80
CA ASP A 3 -7.49 10.07 -36.87
C ASP A 3 -6.81 8.70 -36.85
N PRO A 4 -5.47 8.64 -36.80
CA PRO A 4 -4.78 7.37 -36.65
C PRO A 4 -5.24 6.70 -35.34
N PRO A 5 -5.37 5.36 -35.33
CA PRO A 5 -5.75 4.64 -34.12
C PRO A 5 -4.72 4.95 -33.01
N PRO A 6 -5.16 5.06 -31.74
CA PRO A 6 -4.27 5.35 -30.63
C PRO A 6 -3.11 4.34 -30.64
N GLN A 7 -1.87 4.85 -30.65
CA GLN A 7 -0.69 4.03 -30.45
C GLN A 7 -0.88 3.24 -29.16
N ARG A 8 -1.00 1.91 -29.29
CA ARG A 8 -0.99 1.01 -28.14
C ARG A 8 0.31 1.26 -27.37
N ASP A 9 0.19 1.61 -26.10
CA ASP A 9 1.33 1.80 -25.22
C ASP A 9 2.34 0.65 -25.40
N ALA A 10 3.61 0.98 -25.62
CA ALA A 10 4.68 0.01 -25.90
C ALA A 10 4.90 -1.03 -24.77
N PHE A 11 4.26 -0.82 -23.61
CA PHE A 11 4.29 -1.72 -22.46
C PHE A 11 2.87 -1.99 -21.96
N THR A 12 2.09 -2.79 -22.70
CA THR A 12 0.89 -3.42 -22.12
C THR A 12 1.34 -4.57 -21.21
N ASN A 13 1.85 -4.25 -20.03
CA ASN A 13 2.39 -5.24 -19.10
C ASN A 13 1.25 -5.94 -18.35
N TYR A 14 0.66 -6.98 -18.97
CA TYR A 14 -0.39 -7.81 -18.37
C TYR A 14 0.16 -9.06 -17.66
N GLY A 15 1.48 -9.17 -17.47
CA GLY A 15 2.14 -10.34 -16.86
C GLY A 15 2.92 -10.00 -15.57
N TYR A 16 3.25 -11.04 -14.79
CA TYR A 16 4.16 -10.93 -13.65
C TYR A 16 5.61 -10.68 -14.11
N ALA A 17 6.43 -10.06 -13.27
CA ALA A 17 7.83 -9.75 -13.62
C ALA A 17 8.64 -11.00 -14.06
N PHE A 18 8.40 -12.15 -13.42
CA PHE A 18 9.06 -13.42 -13.76
C PHE A 18 8.67 -14.02 -15.11
N GLN A 19 7.66 -13.44 -15.77
CA GLN A 19 7.24 -13.83 -17.11
C GLN A 19 7.98 -13.06 -18.20
N ALA A 20 8.76 -12.03 -17.86
CA ALA A 20 9.55 -11.29 -18.83
C ALA A 20 10.64 -12.20 -19.44
N PRO A 21 10.89 -12.16 -20.77
CA PRO A 21 11.96 -12.94 -21.39
C PRO A 21 13.34 -12.69 -20.78
N SER A 22 13.60 -11.45 -20.36
CA SER A 22 14.83 -11.05 -19.69
C SER A 22 14.98 -11.63 -18.28
N TRP A 23 13.90 -12.04 -17.61
CA TRP A 23 13.97 -12.55 -16.25
C TRP A 23 14.89 -13.77 -16.13
N ARG A 24 14.75 -14.76 -17.02
CA ARG A 24 15.57 -15.99 -16.99
C ARG A 24 17.04 -15.74 -17.35
N GLN A 25 17.31 -14.68 -18.11
CA GLN A 25 18.67 -14.29 -18.49
C GLN A 25 19.41 -13.63 -17.33
N VAL A 26 18.67 -12.88 -16.50
CA VAL A 26 19.24 -12.12 -15.36
C VAL A 26 19.16 -12.89 -14.05
N PHE A 27 18.05 -13.60 -13.81
CA PHE A 27 17.72 -14.32 -12.58
C PHE A 27 17.60 -15.82 -12.87
N SER A 28 18.74 -16.50 -12.98
CA SER A 28 18.79 -17.96 -13.11
C SER A 28 18.13 -18.64 -11.89
N GLU A 29 17.53 -19.81 -12.09
CA GLU A 29 16.80 -20.54 -11.04
C GLU A 29 17.69 -20.86 -9.82
N GLY A 30 18.97 -21.13 -10.04
CA GLY A 30 19.94 -21.37 -8.96
C GLY A 30 20.20 -20.16 -8.05
N ASN A 31 19.81 -18.95 -8.48
CA ASN A 31 19.93 -17.73 -7.69
C ASN A 31 18.63 -17.36 -6.94
N HIS A 32 17.58 -18.17 -7.05
CA HIS A 32 16.31 -17.90 -6.38
C HIS A 32 16.38 -18.38 -4.93
N ILE A 33 16.20 -17.44 -3.99
CA ILE A 33 16.20 -17.73 -2.55
C ILE A 33 14.79 -17.51 -2.01
N VAL A 34 14.22 -18.55 -1.38
CA VAL A 34 12.91 -18.48 -0.74
C VAL A 34 13.11 -18.32 0.77
N LEU A 35 12.59 -17.22 1.33
CA LEU A 35 12.56 -17.02 2.77
C LEU A 35 11.37 -17.79 3.37
N THR A 36 11.66 -18.69 4.30
CA THR A 36 10.65 -19.58 4.91
C THR A 36 10.19 -19.12 6.29
N ARG A 37 11.01 -18.33 7.01
CA ARG A 37 10.69 -17.89 8.37
C ARG A 37 9.80 -16.65 8.36
N ILE A 38 8.63 -16.78 9.01
CA ILE A 38 7.68 -15.68 9.22
C ILE A 38 8.07 -14.94 10.51
N PHE A 39 8.34 -13.64 10.41
CA PHE A 39 8.71 -12.79 11.57
C PHE A 39 7.59 -11.86 12.03
N ARG A 40 6.57 -11.61 11.19
CA ARG A 40 5.51 -10.65 11.51
C ARG A 40 4.52 -11.23 12.53
N GLN A 41 4.10 -12.47 12.29
CA GLN A 41 3.15 -13.16 13.15
C GLN A 41 3.90 -13.80 14.32
N SER A 42 3.48 -13.47 15.53
CA SER A 42 4.05 -14.05 16.76
C SER A 42 3.52 -15.46 17.05
N ASP A 43 2.32 -15.79 16.55
CA ASP A 43 1.69 -17.09 16.70
C ASP A 43 1.90 -17.96 15.45
N GLU A 44 2.50 -19.13 15.64
CA GLU A 44 2.75 -20.12 14.58
C GLU A 44 1.44 -20.70 14.03
N SER A 45 0.40 -20.85 14.87
CA SER A 45 -0.90 -21.36 14.44
C SER A 45 -1.56 -20.39 13.45
N PHE A 46 -1.50 -19.10 13.75
CA PHE A 46 -2.01 -18.04 12.88
C PHE A 46 -1.19 -17.92 11.59
N ALA A 47 0.14 -17.98 11.70
CA ALA A 47 1.03 -17.95 10.54
C ALA A 47 0.74 -19.09 9.56
N SER A 48 0.47 -20.30 10.09
CA SER A 48 0.08 -21.47 9.30
C SER A 48 -1.25 -21.25 8.56
N VAL A 49 -2.28 -20.77 9.26
CA VAL A 49 -3.59 -20.42 8.66
C VAL A 49 -3.43 -19.41 7.51
N LEU A 50 -2.64 -18.36 7.72
CA LEU A 50 -2.37 -17.37 6.68
C LEU A 50 -1.64 -17.97 5.47
N ASN A 51 -0.73 -18.92 5.70
CA ASN A 51 -0.01 -19.60 4.63
C ASN A 51 -0.95 -20.52 3.82
N SER A 52 -1.87 -21.24 4.47
CA SER A 52 -2.91 -22.02 3.77
C SER A 52 -3.79 -21.12 2.89
N ILE A 53 -4.15 -19.92 3.38
CA ILE A 53 -4.88 -18.92 2.58
C ILE A 53 -4.02 -18.39 1.42
N ARG A 54 -2.72 -18.16 1.65
CA ARG A 54 -1.77 -17.72 0.62
C ARG A 54 -1.62 -18.72 -0.51
N LEU A 55 -1.59 -20.01 -0.18
CA LEU A 55 -1.35 -21.12 -1.10
C LEU A 55 -2.64 -21.68 -1.72
N GLY A 56 -3.80 -21.39 -1.12
CA GLY A 56 -5.08 -21.91 -1.62
C GLY A 56 -5.17 -23.43 -1.46
N GLU A 57 -4.70 -23.95 -0.33
CA GLU A 57 -4.69 -25.38 -0.03
C GLU A 57 -6.10 -25.99 -0.03
N GLU A 58 -6.18 -27.31 -0.14
CA GLU A 58 -7.45 -28.02 0.01
C GLU A 58 -8.08 -27.71 1.37
N GLY A 59 -9.38 -27.39 1.38
CA GLY A 59 -10.07 -27.01 2.62
C GLY A 59 -9.86 -25.55 3.06
N VAL A 60 -9.21 -24.70 2.24
CA VAL A 60 -8.97 -23.27 2.57
C VAL A 60 -10.26 -22.51 2.92
N LYS A 61 -11.41 -22.91 2.36
CA LYS A 61 -12.73 -22.35 2.69
C LYS A 61 -13.10 -22.60 4.15
N GLN A 62 -12.93 -23.82 4.64
CA GLN A 62 -13.20 -24.21 6.02
C GLN A 62 -12.20 -23.56 6.99
N ILE A 63 -10.93 -23.49 6.61
CA ILE A 63 -9.88 -22.79 7.38
C ILE A 63 -10.25 -21.31 7.55
N THR A 64 -10.65 -20.65 6.46
CA THR A 64 -11.06 -19.24 6.48
C THR A 64 -12.34 -19.04 7.27
N ALA A 65 -13.32 -19.94 7.15
CA ALA A 65 -14.55 -19.89 7.95
C ALA A 65 -14.26 -19.93 9.45
N ARG A 66 -13.34 -20.80 9.87
CA ARG A 66 -12.90 -20.89 11.26
C ARG A 66 -12.22 -19.59 11.71
N LEU A 67 -11.30 -19.06 10.90
CA LEU A 67 -10.64 -17.78 11.21
C LEU A 67 -11.65 -16.63 11.34
N VAL A 68 -12.64 -16.56 10.44
CA VAL A 68 -13.71 -15.56 10.51
C VAL A 68 -14.49 -15.69 11.82
N ALA A 69 -14.85 -16.91 12.22
CA ALA A 69 -15.56 -17.15 13.47
C ALA A 69 -14.72 -16.79 14.72
N GLU A 70 -13.42 -17.08 14.70
CA GLU A 70 -12.49 -16.73 15.80
C GLU A 70 -12.23 -15.22 15.91
N CYS A 71 -12.29 -14.51 14.78
CA CYS A 71 -11.95 -13.08 14.68
C CYS A 71 -13.17 -12.17 14.46
N SER A 72 -14.40 -12.62 14.69
CA SER A 72 -15.61 -11.78 14.53
C SER A 72 -15.87 -10.83 15.70
N ARG A 73 -15.03 -10.85 16.73
CA ARG A 73 -15.13 -9.99 17.91
C ARG A 73 -14.54 -8.61 17.62
N GLU A 74 -15.09 -7.58 18.27
CA GLU A 74 -14.55 -6.24 18.22
C GLU A 74 -13.13 -6.19 18.81
N VAL A 75 -12.21 -5.52 18.11
CA VAL A 75 -10.84 -5.28 18.60
C VAL A 75 -10.74 -3.86 19.11
N THR A 76 -10.21 -3.69 20.32
CA THR A 76 -9.92 -2.37 20.89
C THR A 76 -8.43 -2.09 20.85
N CYS A 77 -8.02 -0.87 20.51
CA CYS A 77 -6.64 -0.43 20.69
C CYS A 77 -6.50 0.45 21.95
N ALA A 78 -5.28 0.58 22.45
CA ALA A 78 -4.95 1.55 23.49
C ALA A 78 -5.16 2.99 23.01
N GLU A 79 -5.23 3.93 23.95
CA GLU A 79 -5.21 5.38 23.69
C GLU A 79 -6.36 5.91 22.79
N GLY A 80 -7.52 5.25 22.80
CA GLY A 80 -8.69 5.69 22.01
C GLY A 80 -8.54 5.53 20.50
N ILE A 81 -7.52 4.79 20.05
CA ILE A 81 -7.29 4.47 18.66
C ILE A 81 -8.26 3.36 18.23
N LYS A 82 -9.04 3.58 17.16
CA LYS A 82 -9.90 2.53 16.57
C LYS A 82 -9.06 1.62 15.67
N PRO A 83 -9.27 0.30 15.56
CA PRO A 83 -8.53 -0.54 14.61
C PRO A 83 -8.53 0.05 13.19
N THR A 84 -7.40 -0.03 12.48
CA THR A 84 -7.39 0.45 11.09
C THR A 84 -8.17 -0.52 10.23
N GLN A 85 -9.19 0.01 9.56
CA GLN A 85 -10.01 -0.71 8.62
C GLN A 85 -9.28 -0.87 7.28
N ILE A 86 -9.34 -2.06 6.68
CA ILE A 86 -8.67 -2.34 5.40
C ILE A 86 -9.71 -2.66 4.32
N PHE A 87 -9.74 -1.84 3.27
CA PHE A 87 -10.73 -1.91 2.17
C PHE A 87 -10.06 -2.10 0.80
N ALA A 88 -10.81 -2.63 -0.17
CA ALA A 88 -10.27 -2.87 -1.50
C ALA A 88 -10.12 -1.60 -2.36
N ARG A 89 -11.05 -0.64 -2.24
CA ARG A 89 -11.19 0.52 -3.16
C ARG A 89 -10.85 1.84 -2.46
N ASN A 90 -10.13 2.74 -3.15
CA ASN A 90 -9.78 4.06 -2.60
C ASN A 90 -11.03 4.90 -2.30
N ALA A 91 -12.05 4.88 -3.17
CA ALA A 91 -13.28 5.66 -2.97
C ALA A 91 -13.99 5.33 -1.64
N ASP A 92 -13.98 4.06 -1.22
CA ASP A 92 -14.56 3.65 0.07
C ASP A 92 -13.72 4.17 1.25
N VAL A 93 -12.39 4.08 1.12
CA VAL A 93 -11.43 4.58 2.12
C VAL A 93 -11.58 6.08 2.32
N ASP A 94 -11.63 6.84 1.22
CA ASP A 94 -11.72 8.29 1.26
C ASP A 94 -13.06 8.71 1.86
N ARG A 95 -14.16 8.06 1.45
CA ARG A 95 -15.50 8.31 2.00
C ARG A 95 -15.56 8.09 3.51
N ILE A 96 -15.02 6.96 4.01
CA ILE A 96 -15.06 6.65 5.45
C ILE A 96 -14.15 7.60 6.23
N ASN A 97 -12.93 7.85 5.77
CA ASN A 97 -12.02 8.77 6.44
C ASN A 97 -12.58 10.20 6.48
N MET A 98 -13.22 10.68 5.41
CA MET A 98 -13.87 11.99 5.39
C MET A 98 -15.07 12.05 6.33
N ALA A 99 -15.88 10.99 6.40
CA ALA A 99 -17.02 10.92 7.31
C ALA A 99 -16.56 10.93 8.79
N GLU A 100 -15.55 10.13 9.14
CA GLU A 100 -14.96 10.12 10.48
C GLU A 100 -14.35 11.48 10.85
N LEU A 101 -13.62 12.13 9.93
CA LEU A 101 -13.09 13.47 10.16
C LEU A 101 -14.20 14.51 10.32
N ALA A 102 -15.26 14.44 9.52
CA ALA A 102 -16.39 15.37 9.60
C ALA A 102 -17.15 15.24 10.92
N ALA A 103 -17.25 14.02 11.46
CA ALA A 103 -17.91 13.74 12.73
C ALA A 103 -17.17 14.29 13.96
N LEU A 104 -15.86 14.57 13.84
CA LEU A 104 -15.09 15.16 14.94
C LEU A 104 -15.49 16.62 15.19
N PRO A 105 -15.57 17.05 16.47
CA PRO A 105 -15.80 18.44 16.83
C PRO A 105 -14.61 19.33 16.42
N GLY A 106 -14.85 20.63 16.39
CA GLY A 106 -13.84 21.63 16.08
C GLY A 106 -13.58 21.82 14.58
N ASP A 107 -12.80 22.86 14.28
CA ASP A 107 -12.48 23.27 12.93
C ASP A 107 -11.30 22.48 12.36
N ALA A 108 -11.38 22.19 11.06
CA ALA A 108 -10.30 21.53 10.35
C ALA A 108 -9.16 22.52 10.06
N VAL A 109 -7.93 22.11 10.40
CA VAL A 109 -6.71 22.80 9.98
C VAL A 109 -6.25 22.18 8.66
N GLN A 110 -6.10 23.01 7.63
CA GLN A 110 -5.69 22.58 6.30
C GLN A 110 -4.18 22.78 6.10
N PHE A 111 -3.53 21.74 5.57
CA PHE A 111 -2.12 21.77 5.18
C PHE A 111 -2.02 21.49 3.69
N ARG A 112 -1.62 22.52 2.94
CA ARG A 112 -1.35 22.43 1.51
C ARG A 112 0.13 22.19 1.26
N SER A 113 0.46 21.25 0.37
CA SER A 113 1.83 20.92 0.04
C SER A 113 2.50 22.00 -0.81
N VAL A 114 3.83 22.02 -0.76
CA VAL A 114 4.66 22.80 -1.69
C VAL A 114 5.39 21.82 -2.60
N ASP A 115 5.15 21.92 -3.90
CA ASP A 115 5.73 21.01 -4.90
C ASP A 115 6.82 21.76 -5.70
N GLU A 116 8.02 21.18 -5.80
CA GLU A 116 9.19 21.74 -6.48
C GLU A 116 9.69 20.76 -7.56
N TYR A 117 10.07 21.27 -8.73
CA TYR A 117 10.45 20.47 -9.91
C TYR A 117 11.73 20.98 -10.57
N ALA A 118 12.57 20.05 -11.02
CA ALA A 118 13.71 20.31 -11.89
C ALA A 118 13.76 19.28 -13.02
N PHE A 119 13.63 19.74 -14.27
CA PHE A 119 13.60 18.88 -15.46
C PHE A 119 14.97 18.82 -16.15
N LYS A 120 15.24 17.71 -16.84
CA LYS A 120 16.35 17.68 -17.81
C LYS A 120 15.97 18.52 -19.03
N ALA A 121 16.95 19.16 -19.65
CA ALA A 121 16.72 19.94 -20.88
C ALA A 121 16.06 19.06 -21.96
N GLY A 122 14.96 19.54 -22.55
CA GLY A 122 14.25 18.86 -23.64
C GLY A 122 13.13 17.89 -23.23
N VAL A 123 12.76 17.79 -21.96
CA VAL A 123 11.61 16.99 -21.49
C VAL A 123 10.37 17.87 -21.35
N GLU A 124 9.24 17.47 -21.92
CA GLU A 124 7.95 18.16 -21.75
C GLU A 124 7.50 18.17 -20.28
N GLU A 125 7.22 19.37 -19.77
CA GLU A 125 6.89 19.62 -18.36
C GLU A 125 5.57 18.94 -17.92
N SER A 126 4.56 18.84 -18.80
CA SER A 126 3.17 18.58 -18.35
C SER A 126 2.84 17.12 -18.02
N LYS A 127 3.45 16.14 -18.69
CA LYS A 127 3.11 14.72 -18.51
C LYS A 127 3.78 14.17 -17.25
N THR A 128 5.06 14.46 -17.11
CA THR A 128 5.94 13.94 -16.07
C THR A 128 5.62 14.51 -14.67
N GLN A 129 5.15 15.76 -14.60
CA GLN A 129 4.62 16.36 -13.38
C GLN A 129 3.39 15.60 -12.85
N LYS A 130 2.43 15.32 -13.73
CA LYS A 130 1.18 14.65 -13.36
C LYS A 130 1.42 13.24 -12.83
N ASP A 131 2.37 12.51 -13.41
CA ASP A 131 2.73 11.17 -12.97
C ASP A 131 3.32 11.17 -11.55
N PHE A 132 4.27 12.08 -11.23
CA PHE A 132 4.79 12.20 -9.87
C PHE A 132 3.71 12.51 -8.85
N LEU A 133 2.88 13.52 -9.13
CA LEU A 133 1.88 14.00 -8.17
C LEU A 133 0.80 12.95 -7.90
N ARG A 134 0.49 12.14 -8.92
CA ARG A 134 -0.42 10.99 -8.81
C ARG A 134 0.16 9.90 -7.91
N ASP A 135 1.46 9.62 -8.03
CA ASP A 135 2.09 8.47 -7.38
C ASP A 135 2.68 8.80 -5.99
N CYS A 136 2.81 10.08 -5.64
CA CYS A 136 3.26 10.53 -4.34
C CYS A 136 2.34 10.03 -3.21
N ILE A 137 2.94 9.46 -2.16
CA ILE A 137 2.18 8.94 -1.01
C ILE A 137 1.60 10.05 -0.12
N ALA A 138 2.21 11.23 -0.13
CA ALA A 138 1.73 12.39 0.61
C ALA A 138 0.70 13.15 -0.22
N ALA A 139 -0.47 13.40 0.37
CA ALA A 139 -1.54 14.16 -0.28
C ALA A 139 -1.11 15.61 -0.54
N HIS A 140 -1.63 16.20 -1.63
CA HIS A 140 -1.42 17.62 -1.90
C HIS A 140 -2.08 18.49 -0.83
N ASP A 141 -3.33 18.19 -0.49
CA ASP A 141 -4.05 18.84 0.60
C ASP A 141 -4.41 17.79 1.66
N ILE A 142 -4.13 18.08 2.93
CA ILE A 142 -4.59 17.28 4.06
C ILE A 142 -5.30 18.18 5.07
N SER A 143 -6.51 17.78 5.45
CA SER A 143 -7.29 18.42 6.51
C SER A 143 -7.22 17.57 7.78
N LEU A 144 -6.91 18.18 8.91
CA LEU A 144 -6.80 17.50 10.20
C LEU A 144 -7.65 18.23 11.26
N LYS A 145 -8.16 17.47 12.22
CA LYS A 145 -8.86 17.97 13.41
C LYS A 145 -8.24 17.32 14.65
N GLU A 146 -8.40 17.94 15.82
CA GLU A 146 -8.14 17.24 17.07
C GLU A 146 -9.04 16.00 17.17
N GLY A 147 -8.48 14.88 17.62
CA GLY A 147 -9.11 13.56 17.57
C GLY A 147 -8.93 12.81 16.24
N ALA A 148 -8.32 13.42 15.22
CA ALA A 148 -8.12 12.72 13.94
C ALA A 148 -7.12 11.57 14.07
N GLN A 149 -7.53 10.38 13.63
CA GLN A 149 -6.64 9.22 13.58
C GLN A 149 -5.77 9.27 12.32
N VAL A 150 -4.46 9.26 12.53
CA VAL A 150 -3.47 9.43 11.48
C VAL A 150 -2.45 8.29 11.46
N MET A 151 -1.79 8.15 10.32
CA MET A 151 -0.66 7.26 10.10
C MET A 151 0.52 8.04 9.57
N LEU A 152 1.69 7.79 10.14
CA LEU A 152 2.95 8.37 9.72
C LEU A 152 3.43 7.73 8.42
N LEU A 153 3.88 8.56 7.47
CA LEU A 153 4.29 8.15 6.13
C LEU A 153 5.82 8.01 5.97
N LYS A 154 6.59 8.44 6.98
CA LYS A 154 8.05 8.44 6.95
C LYS A 154 8.64 7.96 8.27
N ASN A 155 9.81 7.37 8.19
CA ASN A 155 10.59 7.06 9.37
C ASN A 155 11.12 8.37 9.98
N LEU A 156 10.78 8.63 11.25
CA LEU A 156 11.29 9.78 11.99
C LEU A 156 12.31 9.32 13.04
N ASP A 157 11.97 8.32 13.85
CA ASP A 157 12.85 7.72 14.86
C ASP A 157 12.66 6.20 14.87
N PRO A 158 13.36 5.45 13.99
CA PRO A 158 13.26 3.99 13.94
C PRO A 158 13.62 3.30 15.26
N MET A 159 14.56 3.85 16.02
CA MET A 159 15.02 3.25 17.28
C MET A 159 13.98 3.46 18.40
N GLY A 160 13.31 4.61 18.41
CA GLY A 160 12.17 4.89 19.30
C GLY A 160 10.82 4.37 18.81
N GLY A 161 10.77 3.66 17.68
CA GLY A 161 9.55 3.03 17.14
C GLY A 161 8.64 3.95 16.32
N LEU A 162 9.12 5.15 15.94
CA LEU A 162 8.40 6.10 15.10
C LEU A 162 8.77 5.92 13.62
N VAL A 163 8.11 4.95 12.99
CA VAL A 163 8.37 4.48 11.63
C VAL A 163 7.19 4.73 10.70
N ASN A 164 7.40 4.58 9.39
CA ASN A 164 6.32 4.54 8.42
C ASN A 164 5.30 3.45 8.81
N GLY A 165 4.03 3.83 8.92
CA GLY A 165 2.95 2.99 9.42
C GLY A 165 2.60 3.20 10.89
N SER A 166 3.42 3.93 11.68
CA SER A 166 3.09 4.27 13.07
C SER A 166 1.79 5.06 13.13
N ARG A 167 0.90 4.67 14.04
CA ARG A 167 -0.46 5.19 14.16
C ARG A 167 -0.59 6.08 15.38
N GLY A 168 -1.43 7.10 15.28
CA GLY A 168 -1.71 8.00 16.39
C GLY A 168 -2.96 8.83 16.21
N VAL A 169 -3.24 9.66 17.20
CA VAL A 169 -4.36 10.61 17.23
C VAL A 169 -3.80 12.02 17.34
N VAL A 170 -4.31 12.95 16.53
CA VAL A 170 -3.98 14.37 16.66
C VAL A 170 -4.54 14.89 17.98
N THR A 171 -3.68 15.39 18.86
CA THR A 171 -4.06 15.90 20.19
C THR A 171 -4.07 17.43 20.27
N GLY A 172 -3.54 18.12 19.26
CA GLY A 172 -3.51 19.57 19.22
C GLY A 172 -2.58 20.10 18.13
N TYR A 173 -2.27 21.38 18.22
CA TYR A 173 -1.36 22.06 17.30
C TYR A 173 -0.39 22.96 18.06
N VAL A 174 0.88 22.90 17.70
CA VAL A 174 1.95 23.68 18.33
C VAL A 174 2.69 24.52 17.29
N HIS A 175 3.27 25.64 17.70
CA HIS A 175 4.12 26.43 16.82
C HIS A 175 5.32 25.60 16.32
N ALA A 176 5.62 25.69 15.02
CA ALA A 176 6.61 24.85 14.38
C ALA A 176 8.02 25.02 14.95
N SER A 177 8.38 26.21 15.46
CA SER A 177 9.67 26.41 16.12
C SER A 177 9.82 25.62 17.43
N LEU A 178 8.73 25.45 18.19
CA LEU A 178 8.73 24.66 19.42
C LEU A 178 8.83 23.17 19.08
N ALA A 179 8.09 22.72 18.06
CA ALA A 179 8.21 21.35 17.56
C ALA A 179 9.62 21.06 17.03
N LEU A 180 10.23 22.00 16.32
CA LEU A 180 11.60 21.88 15.80
C LEU A 180 12.63 21.76 16.94
N ALA A 181 12.51 22.57 17.98
CA ALA A 181 13.38 22.49 19.15
C ALA A 181 13.29 21.13 19.87
N ALA A 182 12.08 20.59 20.03
CA ALA A 182 11.87 19.26 20.61
C ALA A 182 12.36 18.13 19.69
N ALA A 183 12.30 18.32 18.37
CA ALA A 183 12.67 17.33 17.38
C ALA A 183 14.16 16.96 17.39
N CYS A 184 15.03 17.83 17.92
CA CYS A 184 16.46 17.55 18.14
C CYS A 184 16.72 16.29 18.97
N ALA A 185 15.75 15.85 19.80
CA ALA A 185 15.89 14.68 20.65
C ALA A 185 15.75 13.34 19.89
N PHE A 186 15.14 13.33 18.70
CA PHE A 186 14.80 12.08 18.01
C PHE A 186 15.01 12.10 16.48
N LEU A 187 15.14 13.27 15.85
CA LEU A 187 15.49 13.37 14.43
C LEU A 187 17.00 13.33 14.22
N THR A 188 17.40 12.74 13.09
CA THR A 188 18.79 12.81 12.62
C THR A 188 19.17 14.24 12.21
N PRO A 189 20.47 14.60 12.22
CA PRO A 189 20.93 15.91 11.76
C PRO A 189 20.44 16.28 10.36
N THR A 190 20.37 15.31 9.45
CA THR A 190 19.87 15.50 8.09
C THR A 190 18.38 15.83 8.07
N GLN A 191 17.55 15.12 8.84
CA GLN A 191 16.12 15.42 8.94
C GLN A 191 15.87 16.78 9.59
N LEU A 192 16.64 17.15 10.62
CA LEU A 192 16.53 18.44 11.29
C LEU A 192 16.91 19.61 10.36
N ALA A 193 17.98 19.45 9.58
CA ALA A 193 18.38 20.42 8.57
C ALA A 193 17.31 20.57 7.47
N GLU A 194 16.73 19.47 7.00
CA GLU A 194 15.64 19.49 6.03
C GLU A 194 14.42 20.24 6.58
N ALA A 195 13.97 19.91 7.79
CA ALA A 195 12.83 20.57 8.45
C ALA A 195 13.10 22.07 8.68
N THR A 196 14.31 22.43 9.08
CA THR A 196 14.70 23.83 9.32
C THR A 196 14.65 24.65 8.03
N SER A 197 15.19 24.10 6.93
CA SER A 197 15.14 24.73 5.60
C SER A 197 13.71 24.92 5.11
N VAL A 198 12.86 23.91 5.32
CA VAL A 198 11.44 23.99 4.97
C VAL A 198 10.72 25.07 5.77
N LEU A 199 10.91 25.11 7.09
CA LEU A 199 10.25 26.08 7.96
C LEU A 199 10.72 27.52 7.70
N ALA A 200 11.97 27.73 7.32
CA ALA A 200 12.50 29.05 6.96
C ALA A 200 11.81 29.67 5.73
N LYS A 201 11.29 28.83 4.83
CA LYS A 201 10.49 29.26 3.66
C LYS A 201 8.99 29.36 3.96
N GLY A 202 8.56 28.87 5.12
CA GLY A 202 7.15 28.82 5.52
C GLY A 202 6.64 30.15 6.07
N PRO A 203 5.31 30.28 6.24
CA PRO A 203 4.72 31.47 6.83
C PRO A 203 5.13 31.63 8.31
N PRO A 204 5.26 32.87 8.81
CA PRO A 204 5.48 33.10 10.24
C PRO A 204 4.27 32.60 11.04
N GLY A 205 4.50 32.08 12.25
CA GLY A 205 3.41 31.57 13.07
C GLY A 205 2.91 30.17 12.69
N PHE A 206 3.55 29.50 11.72
CA PHE A 206 3.11 28.18 11.23
C PHE A 206 2.97 27.18 12.39
N LYS A 207 1.81 26.54 12.49
CA LYS A 207 1.54 25.50 13.49
C LYS A 207 1.56 24.13 12.83
N VAL A 208 2.02 23.13 13.57
CA VAL A 208 2.09 21.73 13.15
C VAL A 208 1.25 20.86 14.07
N PRO A 209 0.70 19.73 13.59
CA PRO A 209 -0.08 18.83 14.43
C PRO A 209 0.81 18.16 15.48
N VAL A 210 0.30 18.05 16.70
CA VAL A 210 0.83 17.20 17.77
C VAL A 210 0.07 15.89 17.71
N VAL A 211 0.80 14.77 17.64
CA VAL A 211 0.22 13.43 17.50
C VAL A 211 0.68 12.55 18.65
N ARG A 212 -0.29 11.96 19.37
CA ARG A 212 -0.06 10.88 20.33
C ARG A 212 -0.08 9.54 19.61
N PHE A 213 1.03 8.83 19.58
CA PHE A 213 1.13 7.52 18.93
C PHE A 213 0.73 6.39 19.89
N VAL A 214 0.53 5.19 19.35
CA VAL A 214 0.22 3.98 20.14
C VAL A 214 1.24 3.71 21.26
N SER A 215 2.48 4.18 21.12
CA SER A 215 3.49 4.12 22.18
C SER A 215 3.21 5.03 23.39
N GLY A 216 2.15 5.84 23.37
CA GLY A 216 1.80 6.85 24.37
C GLY A 216 2.57 8.16 24.26
N LYS A 217 3.61 8.22 23.41
CA LYS A 217 4.43 9.42 23.22
C LYS A 217 3.76 10.41 22.26
N GLU A 218 3.95 11.69 22.55
CA GLU A 218 3.48 12.79 21.70
C GLU A 218 4.62 13.47 20.95
N PHE A 219 4.37 13.80 19.68
CA PHE A 219 5.36 14.47 18.84
C PHE A 219 4.69 15.57 18.01
N GLY A 220 5.32 16.75 17.95
CA GLY A 220 5.01 17.76 16.95
C GLY A 220 5.55 17.32 15.58
N ILE A 221 4.65 17.08 14.63
CA ILE A 221 5.01 16.48 13.34
C ILE A 221 5.36 17.57 12.33
N LEU A 222 6.66 17.72 12.09
CA LEU A 222 7.20 18.69 11.14
C LEU A 222 6.95 18.27 9.67
N PRO A 223 6.84 19.23 8.74
CA PRO A 223 6.83 18.93 7.31
C PRO A 223 8.09 18.18 6.87
N ALA A 224 7.95 17.29 5.89
CA ALA A 224 9.05 16.51 5.33
C ALA A 224 9.01 16.50 3.79
N ILE A 225 10.16 16.28 3.14
CA ILE A 225 10.27 16.31 1.68
C ILE A 225 10.14 14.90 1.09
N PHE A 226 9.06 14.63 0.38
CA PHE A 226 8.85 13.42 -0.39
C PHE A 226 9.51 13.56 -1.76
N ARG A 227 10.41 12.63 -2.07
CA ARG A 227 11.11 12.53 -3.36
C ARG A 227 10.69 11.25 -4.04
N HIS A 228 10.63 11.27 -5.36
CA HIS A 228 10.41 10.10 -6.19
C HIS A 228 11.24 10.25 -7.45
N ASP A 229 11.97 9.21 -7.80
CA ASP A 229 12.72 9.17 -9.04
C ASP A 229 11.73 8.98 -10.18
N VAL A 230 11.66 9.97 -11.07
CA VAL A 230 10.85 9.90 -12.28
C VAL A 230 11.80 9.94 -13.48
N PRO A 231 11.80 8.92 -14.36
CA PRO A 231 12.66 8.90 -15.53
C PRO A 231 12.52 10.19 -16.35
N GLY A 232 13.65 10.86 -16.63
CA GLY A 232 13.68 12.13 -17.37
C GLY A 232 13.57 13.39 -16.49
N VAL A 233 13.23 13.28 -15.21
CA VAL A 233 13.24 14.38 -14.25
C VAL A 233 14.56 14.38 -13.48
N VAL A 234 15.17 15.55 -13.28
CA VAL A 234 16.37 15.67 -12.42
C VAL A 234 15.94 15.55 -10.97
N GLU A 235 14.87 16.25 -10.60
CA GLU A 235 14.35 16.21 -9.24
C GLU A 235 12.87 16.57 -9.20
N CYS A 236 12.08 15.82 -8.42
CA CYS A 236 10.70 16.15 -8.12
C CYS A 236 10.44 15.97 -6.62
N LYS A 237 9.96 17.02 -5.98
CA LYS A 237 9.81 17.11 -4.52
C LYS A 237 8.41 17.57 -4.16
N ARG A 238 7.84 16.94 -3.13
CA ARG A 238 6.66 17.43 -2.42
C ARG A 238 7.00 17.63 -0.94
N THR A 239 6.80 18.84 -0.45
CA THR A 239 6.95 19.17 0.97
C THR A 239 5.58 19.18 1.63
N GLN A 240 5.36 18.31 2.61
CA GLN A 240 4.06 18.14 3.28
C GLN A 240 4.25 17.54 4.68
N ILE A 241 3.26 17.75 5.56
CA ILE A 241 3.15 17.01 6.83
C ILE A 241 3.10 15.51 6.51
N PRO A 242 4.01 14.67 7.04
CA PRO A 242 4.12 13.25 6.67
C PRO A 242 3.04 12.38 7.34
N LEU A 243 1.79 12.82 7.32
CA LEU A 243 0.63 12.14 7.87
C LEU A 243 -0.40 11.87 6.78
N LYS A 244 -1.23 10.85 7.00
CA LYS A 244 -2.51 10.66 6.31
C LYS A 244 -3.57 10.24 7.31
N LEU A 245 -4.84 10.47 7.00
CA LEU A 245 -5.95 9.88 7.75
C LEU A 245 -5.87 8.35 7.68
N ALA A 246 -6.19 7.69 8.80
CA ALA A 246 -5.91 6.28 8.99
C ALA A 246 -6.95 5.53 9.83
N TRP A 247 -8.21 5.99 9.84
CA TRP A 247 -9.31 5.10 10.23
C TRP A 247 -9.43 3.96 9.25
N THR A 248 -9.31 4.26 7.95
CA THR A 248 -9.35 3.28 6.88
C THR A 248 -8.16 3.45 5.93
N ILE A 249 -7.62 2.35 5.41
CA ILE A 249 -6.61 2.33 4.34
C ILE A 249 -6.99 1.28 3.29
N THR A 250 -6.43 1.40 2.07
CA THR A 250 -6.62 0.35 1.07
C THR A 250 -5.69 -0.85 1.29
N ILE A 251 -6.10 -2.04 0.81
CA ILE A 251 -5.26 -3.25 0.80
C ILE A 251 -3.89 -2.94 0.17
N HIS A 252 -3.88 -2.26 -0.98
CA HIS A 252 -2.64 -1.87 -1.67
C HIS A 252 -1.74 -0.99 -0.80
N LYS A 253 -2.30 0.02 -0.13
CA LYS A 253 -1.54 0.92 0.76
C LYS A 253 -1.22 0.29 2.13
N SER A 254 -1.80 -0.86 2.44
CA SER A 254 -1.46 -1.66 3.62
C SER A 254 -0.26 -2.58 3.37
N GLN A 255 0.09 -2.85 2.11
CA GLN A 255 1.17 -3.76 1.75
C GLN A 255 2.50 -3.30 2.36
N GLY A 256 3.19 -4.21 3.06
CA GLY A 256 4.42 -3.93 3.81
C GLY A 256 4.18 -3.42 5.24
N LEU A 257 3.00 -2.86 5.55
CA LEU A 257 2.66 -2.41 6.90
C LEU A 257 2.45 -3.61 7.85
N THR A 258 2.72 -3.37 9.12
CA THR A 258 2.42 -4.28 10.21
C THR A 258 1.54 -3.52 11.20
N LEU A 259 0.32 -4.04 11.42
CA LEU A 259 -0.68 -3.40 12.26
C LEU A 259 -0.87 -4.24 13.54
N GLU A 260 -0.85 -3.57 14.68
CA GLU A 260 -1.15 -4.20 15.96
C GLU A 260 -2.63 -4.55 16.08
N ALA A 261 -3.49 -3.71 15.49
CA ALA A 261 -4.92 -3.92 15.43
C ALA A 261 -5.45 -3.52 14.05
N ALA A 262 -6.15 -4.44 13.39
CA ALA A 262 -6.72 -4.26 12.07
C ALA A 262 -8.12 -4.87 11.98
N GLN A 263 -9.02 -4.14 11.33
CA GLN A 263 -10.35 -4.62 10.97
C GLN A 263 -10.39 -4.87 9.46
N VAL A 264 -10.70 -6.10 9.06
CA VAL A 264 -10.67 -6.53 7.65
C VAL A 264 -12.05 -6.99 7.23
N SER A 265 -12.55 -6.44 6.12
CA SER A 265 -13.70 -7.02 5.43
C SER A 265 -13.19 -7.92 4.30
N LEU A 266 -13.66 -9.17 4.27
CA LEU A 266 -13.43 -10.11 3.17
C LEU A 266 -14.53 -10.05 2.11
N VAL A 267 -15.50 -9.14 2.25
CA VAL A 267 -16.55 -8.93 1.25
C VAL A 267 -15.99 -8.18 0.04
N GLY A 268 -16.31 -8.65 -1.17
CA GLY A 268 -15.93 -7.96 -2.40
C GLY A 268 -14.45 -8.09 -2.76
N MET A 269 -13.76 -9.10 -2.22
CA MET A 269 -12.43 -9.48 -2.68
C MET A 269 -12.53 -10.04 -4.10
N PHE A 270 -11.75 -9.48 -5.02
CA PHE A 270 -11.90 -9.77 -6.45
C PHE A 270 -10.60 -10.22 -7.13
N ALA A 271 -9.44 -9.97 -6.52
CA ALA A 271 -8.15 -10.35 -7.09
C ALA A 271 -7.43 -11.42 -6.24
N PRO A 272 -6.70 -12.36 -6.88
CA PRO A 272 -5.93 -13.38 -6.18
C PRO A 272 -4.99 -12.77 -5.14
N GLY A 273 -4.97 -13.35 -3.95
CA GLY A 273 -4.09 -12.93 -2.86
C GLY A 273 -4.53 -11.68 -2.08
N GLN A 274 -5.59 -10.97 -2.48
CA GLN A 274 -6.07 -9.78 -1.75
C GLN A 274 -6.43 -10.09 -0.29
N ALA A 275 -7.17 -11.18 -0.06
CA ALA A 275 -7.53 -11.64 1.28
C ALA A 275 -6.28 -11.91 2.13
N TYR A 276 -5.30 -12.63 1.57
CA TYR A 276 -4.02 -12.88 2.24
C TYR A 276 -3.28 -11.57 2.57
N VAL A 277 -3.19 -10.63 1.63
CA VAL A 277 -2.51 -9.34 1.87
C VAL A 277 -3.16 -8.59 3.03
N ALA A 278 -4.49 -8.52 3.05
CA ALA A 278 -5.25 -7.83 4.10
C ALA A 278 -5.10 -8.51 5.47
N LEU A 279 -5.33 -9.82 5.54
CA LEU A 279 -5.24 -10.59 6.80
C LEU A 279 -3.82 -10.63 7.36
N SER A 280 -2.80 -10.74 6.49
CA SER A 280 -1.40 -10.79 6.89
C SER A 280 -0.85 -9.45 7.43
N ARG A 281 -1.66 -8.39 7.50
CA ARG A 281 -1.27 -7.12 8.14
C ARG A 281 -1.28 -7.21 9.66
N ALA A 282 -2.17 -8.03 10.23
CA ALA A 282 -2.24 -8.22 11.67
C ALA A 282 -1.06 -9.06 12.18
N ARG A 283 -0.54 -8.71 13.36
CA ARG A 283 0.51 -9.49 14.05
C ARG A 283 -0.02 -10.74 14.74
N SER A 284 -1.25 -10.70 15.23
CA SER A 284 -1.85 -11.81 15.95
C SER A 284 -3.36 -11.88 15.68
N LYS A 285 -4.00 -12.98 16.08
CA LYS A 285 -5.45 -13.13 15.96
C LYS A 285 -6.17 -12.14 16.89
N GLU A 286 -5.62 -11.87 18.07
CA GLU A 286 -6.14 -10.92 19.07
C GLU A 286 -6.29 -9.52 18.47
N GLY A 287 -5.29 -9.10 17.69
CA GLY A 287 -5.30 -7.84 16.94
C GLY A 287 -6.06 -7.87 15.61
N LEU A 288 -6.71 -8.97 15.25
CA LEU A 288 -7.46 -9.10 14.00
C LEU A 288 -8.97 -9.16 14.29
N GLU A 289 -9.71 -8.29 13.61
CA GLU A 289 -11.16 -8.33 13.51
C GLU A 289 -11.56 -8.58 12.06
N ILE A 290 -12.54 -9.48 11.84
CA ILE A 290 -13.11 -9.79 10.53
C ILE A 290 -14.62 -9.49 10.58
N VAL A 291 -15.04 -8.46 9.84
CA VAL A 291 -16.42 -7.93 9.91
C VAL A 291 -17.36 -8.46 8.83
N GLY A 292 -16.86 -9.23 7.87
CA GLY A 292 -17.70 -9.81 6.83
C GLY A 292 -16.94 -10.73 5.89
N TRP A 293 -17.64 -11.74 5.39
CA TRP A 293 -17.12 -12.70 4.41
C TRP A 293 -18.26 -13.19 3.52
N ASP A 294 -18.10 -13.08 2.21
CA ASP A 294 -19.08 -13.51 1.20
C ASP A 294 -19.01 -15.02 0.89
N ASN A 295 -18.32 -15.78 1.75
CA ASN A 295 -18.07 -17.21 1.61
C ASN A 295 -17.30 -17.58 0.32
N LYS A 296 -16.59 -16.62 -0.26
CA LYS A 296 -15.72 -16.80 -1.42
C LYS A 296 -14.28 -16.59 -1.00
N ILE A 297 -13.39 -17.33 -1.65
CA ILE A 297 -11.94 -17.11 -1.57
C ILE A 297 -11.48 -17.02 -3.00
N VAL A 298 -10.84 -15.92 -3.36
CA VAL A 298 -10.30 -15.76 -4.70
C VAL A 298 -9.16 -16.78 -4.84
N PRO A 299 -9.24 -17.71 -5.81
CA PRO A 299 -8.24 -18.75 -5.97
C PRO A 299 -6.85 -18.16 -6.23
N VAL A 300 -5.82 -18.89 -5.80
CA VAL A 300 -4.44 -18.52 -6.07
C VAL A 300 -4.19 -18.53 -7.57
N ASN A 301 -3.41 -17.55 -8.03
CA ASN A 301 -3.06 -17.47 -9.43
C ASN A 301 -2.20 -18.68 -9.83
N LYS A 302 -2.70 -19.51 -10.77
CA LYS A 302 -2.02 -20.73 -11.23
C LYS A 302 -0.61 -20.47 -11.79
N VAL A 303 -0.38 -19.32 -12.42
CA VAL A 303 0.94 -18.93 -12.97
C VAL A 303 1.93 -18.67 -11.83
N VAL A 304 1.48 -18.01 -10.75
CA VAL A 304 2.29 -17.79 -9.55
C VAL A 304 2.53 -19.11 -8.83
N ALA A 305 1.51 -19.97 -8.69
CA ALA A 305 1.67 -21.29 -8.08
C ALA A 305 2.72 -22.13 -8.83
N ALA A 306 2.67 -22.17 -10.17
CA ALA A 306 3.64 -22.88 -10.98
C ALA A 306 5.06 -22.30 -10.86
N PHE A 307 5.20 -20.96 -10.78
CA PHE A 307 6.50 -20.32 -10.53
C PHE A 307 7.14 -20.77 -9.21
N TYR A 308 6.32 -21.01 -8.18
CA TYR A 308 6.78 -21.54 -6.89
C TYR A 308 6.81 -23.09 -6.81
N GLY A 309 6.54 -23.80 -7.92
CA GLY A 309 6.53 -25.27 -7.94
C GLY A 309 5.31 -25.91 -7.25
N LEU A 310 4.24 -25.16 -7.02
CA LEU A 310 3.04 -25.58 -6.29
C LEU A 310 1.87 -26.00 -7.21
N GLY A 311 2.14 -26.21 -8.49
CA GLY A 311 1.14 -26.59 -9.49
C GLY A 311 1.78 -27.18 -10.75
N PRO A 312 0.98 -27.72 -11.69
CA PRO A 312 1.50 -28.24 -12.95
C PRO A 312 2.26 -27.13 -13.70
N PRO A 313 3.37 -27.47 -14.39
CA PRO A 313 4.13 -26.49 -15.15
C PRO A 313 3.22 -25.82 -16.18
N PRO A 314 3.42 -24.51 -16.48
CA PRO A 314 2.66 -23.87 -17.54
C PRO A 314 2.87 -24.65 -18.85
N LEU A 315 1.80 -24.86 -19.61
CA LEU A 315 1.86 -25.58 -20.88
C LEU A 315 2.81 -24.85 -21.84
N VAL A 316 3.98 -25.46 -22.06
CA VAL A 316 4.95 -25.08 -23.10
C VAL A 316 4.73 -26.02 -24.27
N ARG A 317 4.31 -25.51 -25.43
CA ARG A 317 4.27 -26.28 -26.68
C ARG A 317 5.09 -25.56 -27.76
N GLU A 318 5.96 -26.31 -28.44
CA GLU A 318 6.65 -25.92 -29.67
C GLU A 318 7.41 -24.58 -29.63
N GLY A 319 8.12 -24.27 -28.53
CA GLY A 319 8.89 -23.03 -28.41
C GLY A 319 8.03 -21.77 -28.18
N TRP A 320 6.73 -21.95 -27.94
CA TRP A 320 5.83 -20.89 -27.52
C TRP A 320 5.50 -21.06 -26.03
N VAL A 321 5.64 -19.97 -25.26
CA VAL A 321 5.07 -19.87 -23.92
C VAL A 321 3.70 -19.23 -24.07
N THR A 322 2.64 -20.00 -23.78
CA THR A 322 1.27 -19.51 -23.84
C THR A 322 1.02 -18.56 -22.66
N PHE A 323 1.02 -17.25 -22.91
CA PHE A 323 0.55 -16.27 -21.93
C PHE A 323 -0.97 -16.26 -22.00
N CYS A 324 -1.64 -16.97 -21.07
CA CYS A 324 -3.09 -16.88 -20.96
C CYS A 324 -3.47 -15.40 -20.80
N LYS A 325 -4.26 -14.91 -21.75
CA LYS A 325 -4.87 -13.59 -21.67
C LYS A 325 -5.91 -13.63 -20.55
N TRP A 326 -5.55 -13.20 -19.34
CA TRP A 326 -6.56 -12.99 -18.30
C TRP A 326 -7.23 -11.64 -18.54
N ARG A 327 -8.45 -11.67 -19.12
CA ARG A 327 -9.36 -10.54 -19.02
C ARG A 327 -10.05 -10.62 -17.67
N TRP A 328 -10.14 -9.48 -17.00
CA TRP A 328 -10.91 -9.31 -15.78
C TRP A 328 -12.34 -9.84 -15.96
N GLY A 329 -12.71 -10.92 -15.26
CA GLY A 329 -14.11 -11.33 -15.07
C GLY A 329 -14.75 -12.31 -16.07
N SER A 330 -14.01 -13.21 -16.74
CA SER A 330 -14.62 -14.33 -17.49
C SER A 330 -14.08 -15.69 -17.03
N GLU A 331 -14.97 -16.62 -16.66
CA GLU A 331 -14.66 -17.98 -16.18
C GLU A 331 -14.45 -19.03 -17.30
N GLU A 332 -14.47 -18.65 -18.58
CA GLU A 332 -14.35 -19.62 -19.67
C GLU A 332 -12.89 -19.91 -20.06
N GLU A 333 -12.50 -21.18 -19.94
CA GLU A 333 -11.28 -21.73 -20.55
C GLU A 333 -11.49 -21.83 -22.08
N LEU A 334 -10.74 -21.04 -22.84
CA LEU A 334 -10.69 -21.17 -24.30
C LEU A 334 -9.74 -22.31 -24.69
N THR A 335 -10.15 -23.13 -25.64
CA THR A 335 -9.29 -24.14 -26.27
C THR A 335 -8.21 -23.48 -27.14
N ALA A 336 -7.08 -24.16 -27.35
CA ALA A 336 -5.96 -23.63 -28.14
C ALA A 336 -6.35 -23.22 -29.57
N GLU A 337 -7.33 -23.90 -30.15
CA GLU A 337 -7.87 -23.62 -31.48
C GLU A 337 -8.68 -22.30 -31.51
N GLN A 338 -9.42 -22.02 -30.43
CA GLN A 338 -10.14 -20.75 -30.24
C GLN A 338 -9.18 -19.58 -30.03
N MET A 339 -8.03 -19.79 -29.37
CA MET A 339 -7.03 -18.74 -29.14
C MET A 339 -6.28 -18.33 -30.43
N MET A 340 -6.03 -19.29 -31.33
CA MET A 340 -5.39 -19.01 -32.63
C MET A 340 -6.32 -18.26 -33.59
N ASN A 341 -7.61 -18.59 -33.60
CA ASN A 341 -8.61 -17.92 -34.45
C ASN A 341 -9.03 -16.53 -33.92
N ALA A 342 -8.85 -16.25 -32.62
CA ALA A 342 -9.30 -15.01 -31.98
C ALA A 342 -8.37 -13.79 -32.18
N GLY A 343 -7.26 -13.92 -32.92
CA GLY A 343 -6.38 -12.80 -33.34
C GLY A 343 -5.90 -11.86 -32.21
N SER A 344 -5.92 -12.31 -30.95
CA SER A 344 -5.84 -11.38 -29.82
C SER A 344 -5.06 -11.89 -28.59
N GLY A 345 -4.20 -12.90 -28.74
CA GLY A 345 -3.17 -13.26 -27.76
C GLY A 345 -1.80 -12.68 -28.14
N ILE A 346 -0.97 -12.35 -27.14
CA ILE A 346 0.46 -12.10 -27.36
C ILE A 346 1.16 -13.46 -27.21
N CYS A 347 1.53 -14.04 -28.34
CA CYS A 347 2.43 -15.20 -28.38
C CYS A 347 3.86 -14.66 -28.49
N VAL A 348 4.74 -15.01 -27.55
CA VAL A 348 6.19 -14.72 -27.68
C VAL A 348 6.89 -16.01 -28.03
N ARG A 349 7.61 -15.99 -29.16
CA ARG A 349 8.48 -17.07 -29.62
C ARG A 349 9.77 -17.01 -28.81
N LEU A 350 10.18 -18.14 -28.23
CA LEU A 350 11.49 -18.28 -27.57
C LEU A 350 12.63 -18.19 -28.58
#